data_AF-A0A966Z500-F1
#
_entry.id   AF-A0A966Z500-F1
#
_cell.length_a   1.000
_cell.length_b   1.000
_cell.length_c   1.000
_cell.angle_alpha   90.00
_cell.angle_beta   90.00
_cell.angle_gamma   90.00
#
_symmetry.space_group_name_H-M   'P 1'
#
loop_
_entity.id
_entity.type
_entity.pdbx_description
1 polymer ?
#
loop_
_entity_poly.entity_id
_entity_poly.type
_entity_poly.pdbx_seq_one_letter_code
_entity_poly.pdbx_strand_id
1 'polypeptide(L)'
;MEIKDAVQQTVTFAKTSLGPKRASALRLEEIDSSTADGRPVWLITLSSDLPKARSPLSSFSPLAVTIGADSEREYKVFAVAKDNGDVLSMKIRLLAVPTF
;
A
#
# COMPACT_ATOMS: atom_id res chain seq x y z
N MET A 1 10.52 1.94 19.66
CA MET A 1 10.85 2.48 18.32
C MET A 1 9.96 3.66 18.00
N GLU A 2 10.57 4.75 17.55
CA GLU A 2 9.87 5.98 17.16
C GLU A 2 9.13 5.83 15.83
N ILE A 3 8.12 6.66 15.61
CA ILE A 3 7.31 6.62 14.38
C ILE A 3 8.19 6.80 13.12
N LYS A 4 9.19 7.69 13.17
CA LYS A 4 10.07 7.97 12.03
C LYS A 4 10.86 6.74 11.60
N ASP A 5 11.40 5.99 12.56
CA ASP A 5 12.16 4.78 12.30
C ASP A 5 11.25 3.68 11.71
N ALA A 6 10.03 3.56 12.25
CA ALA A 6 9.03 2.62 11.73
C ALA A 6 8.69 2.87 10.25
N VAL A 7 8.53 4.15 9.88
CA VAL A 7 8.26 4.55 8.50
C VAL A 7 9.45 4.25 7.61
N GLN A 8 10.66 4.59 8.04
CA GLN A 8 11.88 4.32 7.27
C GLN A 8 12.05 2.82 7.03
N GLN A 9 11.82 2.00 8.06
CA GLN A 9 11.89 0.54 7.97
C GLN A 9 10.83 -0.02 7.02
N THR A 10 9.60 0.51 7.09
CA THR A 10 8.50 0.12 6.20
C THR A 10 8.80 0.45 4.75
N VAL A 11 9.28 1.66 4.46
CA VAL A 11 9.63 2.08 3.09
C VAL A 11 10.78 1.24 2.54
N THR A 12 11.78 0.91 3.38
CA THR A 12 12.89 0.04 3.00
C THR A 12 12.39 -1.36 2.65
N PHE A 13 11.57 -1.96 3.52
CA PHE A 13 10.96 -3.26 3.26
C PHE A 13 10.09 -3.25 2.00
N ALA A 14 9.26 -2.22 1.81
CA ALA A 14 8.39 -2.09 0.64
C ALA A 14 9.20 -1.96 -0.66
N LYS A 15 10.29 -1.19 -0.66
CA LYS A 15 11.19 -1.07 -1.82
C LYS A 15 11.81 -2.41 -2.22
N THR A 16 12.26 -3.17 -1.23
CA THR A 16 12.90 -4.48 -1.45
C THR A 16 11.89 -5.54 -1.89
N SER A 17 10.69 -5.57 -1.30
CA SER A 17 9.69 -6.61 -1.56
C SER A 17 8.83 -6.37 -2.80
N LEU A 18 8.51 -5.11 -3.13
CA LEU A 18 7.60 -4.78 -4.24
C LEU A 18 8.34 -4.61 -5.58
N GLY A 19 9.67 -4.47 -5.53
CA GLY A 19 10.50 -4.23 -6.70
C GLY A 19 10.46 -2.77 -7.20
N PRO A 20 11.42 -2.39 -8.05
CA PRO A 20 11.70 -0.98 -8.37
C PRO A 20 10.53 -0.27 -9.08
N LYS A 21 9.75 -1.00 -9.89
CA LYS A 21 8.63 -0.43 -10.65
C LYS A 21 7.46 0.01 -9.76
N ARG A 22 7.13 -0.76 -8.73
CA ARG A 22 6.05 -0.43 -7.77
C ARG A 22 6.54 0.51 -6.69
N ALA A 23 7.83 0.46 -6.37
CA ALA A 23 8.42 1.25 -5.31
C ALA A 23 8.76 2.71 -5.69
N SER A 24 8.77 3.05 -6.99
CA SER A 24 9.13 4.38 -7.49
C SER A 24 8.13 5.49 -7.13
N ALA A 25 6.88 5.12 -6.85
CA ALA A 25 5.79 6.05 -6.53
C ALA A 25 5.16 5.77 -5.16
N LEU A 26 5.94 5.27 -4.19
CA LEU A 26 5.45 5.02 -2.84
C LEU A 26 5.09 6.34 -2.13
N ARG A 27 3.90 6.39 -1.54
CA ARG A 27 3.43 7.50 -0.71
C ARG A 27 2.99 6.97 0.64
N LEU A 28 3.29 7.71 1.70
CA LEU A 28 2.77 7.46 3.03
C LEU A 28 1.35 8.03 3.12
N GLU A 29 0.40 7.21 3.55
CA GLU A 29 -1.02 7.58 3.63
C GLU A 29 -1.49 7.72 5.08
N GLU A 30 -1.17 6.74 5.93
CA GLU A 30 -1.70 6.66 7.30
C GLU A 30 -0.69 5.98 8.22
N ILE A 31 -0.64 6.41 9.49
CA ILE A 31 0.10 5.75 10.57
C ILE A 31 -0.83 5.66 11.78
N ASP A 32 -0.99 4.45 12.31
CA ASP A 32 -1.75 4.21 13.53
C ASP A 32 -0.95 3.36 14.54
N SER A 33 -1.19 3.61 15.82
CA SER A 33 -0.66 2.84 16.93
C SER A 33 -1.65 1.74 17.30
N SER A 34 -1.28 0.48 17.09
CA SER A 34 -2.19 -0.64 17.32
C SER A 34 -1.52 -1.81 18.04
N THR A 35 -2.23 -2.92 18.15
CA THR A 35 -1.75 -4.22 18.63
C THR A 35 -2.08 -5.30 17.59
N ALA A 36 -1.12 -6.18 17.32
CA ALA A 36 -1.28 -7.35 16.46
C ALA A 36 -0.82 -8.59 17.23
N ASP A 37 -1.69 -9.58 17.39
CA ASP A 37 -1.43 -10.80 18.15
C ASP A 37 -0.88 -10.53 19.57
N GLY A 38 -1.41 -9.49 20.24
CA GLY A 38 -0.99 -9.07 21.57
C GLY A 38 0.32 -8.26 21.61
N ARG A 39 1.01 -8.08 20.48
CA ARG A 39 2.25 -7.29 20.39
C ARG A 39 1.95 -5.86 19.94
N PRO A 40 2.51 -4.82 20.58
CA PRO A 40 2.37 -3.44 20.14
C PRO A 40 3.02 -3.21 18.76
N VAL A 41 2.27 -2.63 17.82
CA VAL A 41 2.72 -2.36 16.45
C VAL A 41 2.39 -0.94 15.99
N TRP A 42 3.15 -0.47 15.00
CA TRP A 42 2.74 0.60 14.10
C TRP A 42 2.06 -0.03 12.89
N LEU A 43 0.83 0.41 12.59
CA LEU A 43 0.16 0.11 11.33
C LEU A 43 0.44 1.25 10.36
N ILE A 44 1.16 0.97 9.27
CA ILE A 44 1.58 1.97 8.30
C ILE A 44 0.94 1.65 6.97
N THR A 45 0.16 2.57 6.42
CA THR A 45 -0.42 2.43 5.08
C THR A 45 0.45 3.16 4.07
N LEU A 46 0.95 2.44 3.07
CA LEU A 46 1.57 3.01 1.89
C LEU A 46 0.68 2.81 0.67
N SER A 47 0.73 3.75 -0.26
CA SER A 47 0.15 3.60 -1.60
C SER A 47 1.21 3.64 -2.69
N SER A 48 0.91 3.04 -3.83
CA SER A 48 1.70 3.17 -5.06
C SER A 48 0.79 3.26 -6.28
N ASP A 49 1.16 4.13 -7.21
CA ASP A 49 0.48 4.24 -8.50
C ASP A 49 0.94 3.08 -9.42
N LEU A 50 0.02 2.25 -9.92
CA LEU A 50 0.36 1.27 -10.94
C LEU A 50 0.19 1.83 -12.36
N PRO A 51 1.22 1.69 -13.22
CA PRO A 51 1.01 1.91 -14.64
C PRO A 51 0.09 0.80 -15.14
N LYS A 52 -1.08 1.17 -15.66
CA LYS A 52 -2.00 0.23 -16.33
C LYS A 52 -1.22 -0.57 -17.36
N ALA A 53 -1.21 -1.90 -17.22
CA ALA A 53 -0.87 -2.74 -18.35
C ALA A 53 -1.91 -2.42 -19.44
N ARG A 54 -1.46 -1.95 -20.60
CA ARG A 54 -2.34 -1.80 -21.77
C ARG A 54 -2.84 -3.20 -22.13
N SER A 55 -4.00 -3.59 -21.60
CA SER A 55 -4.68 -4.81 -22.02
C SER A 55 -5.22 -4.57 -23.43
N PRO A 56 -4.91 -5.41 -24.43
CA PRO A 56 -5.47 -5.27 -25.77
C PRO A 56 -6.99 -5.48 -25.81
N LEU A 57 -7.60 -5.89 -24.69
CA LEU A 57 -9.04 -6.09 -24.54
C LEU A 57 -9.81 -4.85 -24.05
N SER A 58 -9.12 -3.73 -23.73
CA SER A 58 -9.79 -2.50 -23.26
C SER A 58 -10.62 -1.79 -24.34
N SER A 59 -10.56 -2.26 -25.59
CA SER A 59 -11.29 -1.65 -26.72
C SER A 59 -12.77 -2.04 -26.82
N PHE A 60 -13.27 -2.95 -25.97
CA PHE A 60 -14.63 -3.51 -26.12
C PHE A 60 -15.61 -3.23 -24.98
N SER A 61 -15.26 -2.38 -24.01
CA SER A 61 -16.20 -2.03 -22.93
C SER A 61 -16.42 -0.52 -22.83
N PRO A 62 -17.57 0.02 -23.30
CA PRO A 62 -17.93 1.42 -23.10
C PRO A 62 -18.16 1.78 -21.62
N LEU A 63 -18.16 0.79 -20.71
CA LEU A 63 -18.24 0.99 -19.26
C LEU A 63 -16.87 1.27 -18.60
N ALA A 64 -15.76 1.13 -19.34
CA ALA A 64 -14.41 1.36 -18.80
C ALA A 64 -13.99 2.84 -18.77
N VAL A 65 -14.83 3.74 -19.32
CA VAL A 65 -14.47 5.16 -19.55
C VAL A 65 -14.93 6.08 -18.41
N THR A 66 -15.84 5.64 -17.53
CA THR A 66 -16.50 6.54 -16.56
C THR A 66 -15.90 6.54 -15.15
N ILE A 67 -14.76 5.88 -14.91
CA ILE A 67 -14.09 5.89 -13.59
C ILE A 67 -12.61 6.29 -13.74
N GLY A 68 -12.32 7.59 -13.70
CA GLY A 68 -11.04 8.19 -13.27
C GLY A 68 -9.74 7.50 -13.70
N ALA A 69 -9.65 7.17 -14.99
CA ALA A 69 -8.88 6.04 -15.48
C ALA A 69 -7.38 6.27 -15.79
N ASP A 70 -6.60 7.02 -15.00
CA ASP A 70 -5.16 7.24 -15.32
C ASP A 70 -4.12 6.57 -14.37
N SER A 71 -4.49 6.17 -13.15
CA SER A 71 -3.68 5.21 -12.36
C SER A 71 -4.56 4.44 -11.38
N GLU A 72 -4.42 3.12 -11.32
CA GLU A 72 -5.02 2.33 -10.25
C GLU A 72 -4.07 2.42 -9.05
N ARG A 73 -4.51 3.08 -7.97
CA ARG A 73 -3.73 3.20 -6.75
C ARG A 73 -3.92 1.95 -5.89
N GLU A 74 -2.84 1.21 -5.69
CA GLU A 74 -2.82 0.10 -4.73
C GLU A 74 -2.44 0.62 -3.34
N TYR A 75 -3.06 0.06 -2.30
CA TYR A 75 -2.78 0.38 -0.91
C TYR A 75 -2.32 -0.88 -0.16
N LYS A 76 -1.30 -0.73 0.67
CA LYS A 76 -0.76 -1.80 1.51
C LYS A 76 -0.60 -1.33 2.95
N VAL A 77 -1.02 -2.17 3.88
CA VAL A 77 -0.87 -1.94 5.32
C VAL A 77 0.23 -2.85 5.84
N PHE A 78 1.20 -2.25 6.53
CA PHE A 78 2.32 -2.93 7.16
C PHE A 78 2.16 -2.89 8.67
N ALA A 79 2.34 -4.02 9.33
CA ALA A 79 2.44 -4.07 10.78
C ALA A 79 3.91 -4.13 11.18
N VAL A 80 4.40 -3.12 11.90
CA VAL A 80 5.79 -3.02 12.34
C VAL A 80 5.87 -3.05 13.85
N ALA A 81 6.62 -4.01 14.40
CA ALA A 81 6.74 -4.19 15.84
C ALA A 81 7.41 -2.97 16.51
N LYS A 82 6.81 -2.43 17.58
CA LYS A 82 7.31 -1.21 18.23
C LYS A 82 8.60 -1.40 19.03
N ASP A 83 8.91 -2.63 19.41
CA ASP A 83 10.07 -2.98 20.23
C ASP A 83 11.35 -3.11 19.39
N ASN A 84 11.29 -3.73 18.21
CA ASN A 84 12.47 -4.04 17.40
C ASN A 84 12.40 -3.59 15.93
N GLY A 85 11.26 -3.10 15.45
CA GLY A 85 11.11 -2.64 14.07
C GLY A 85 10.87 -3.74 13.05
N ASP A 86 10.62 -4.98 13.47
CA ASP A 86 10.33 -6.06 12.53
C ASP A 86 9.01 -5.81 11.79
N VAL A 87 9.04 -5.95 10.47
CA VAL A 87 7.82 -5.97 9.66
C VAL A 87 7.17 -7.34 9.79
N LEU A 88 6.10 -7.42 10.57
CA LEU A 88 5.42 -8.68 10.92
C LEU A 88 4.44 -9.13 9.82
N SER A 89 3.83 -8.18 9.12
CA SER A 89 2.93 -8.50 8.00
C SER A 89 2.81 -7.36 7.00
N MET A 90 2.41 -7.72 5.78
CA MET A 90 2.02 -6.82 4.71
C MET A 90 0.70 -7.29 4.11
N LYS A 91 -0.34 -6.47 4.18
CA LYS A 91 -1.69 -6.81 3.70
C LYS A 91 -2.14 -5.82 2.61
N ILE A 92 -2.94 -6.30 1.66
CA ILE A 92 -3.57 -5.44 0.64
C ILE A 92 -4.82 -4.83 1.28
N ARG A 93 -5.02 -3.51 1.11
CA ARG A 93 -6.25 -2.83 1.52
C ARG A 93 -7.11 -2.61 0.28
N LEU A 94 -8.23 -3.32 0.20
CA LEU A 94 -9.26 -3.07 -0.81
C LEU A 94 -10.08 -1.86 -0.35
N LEU A 95 -10.15 -0.82 -1.18
CA LEU A 95 -11.13 0.24 -0.97
C LEU A 95 -12.49 -0.28 -1.46
N ALA A 96 -13.53 -0.06 -0.66
CA ALA A 96 -14.88 -0.36 -1.08
C ALA A 96 -15.21 0.48 -2.32
N VAL A 97 -15.74 -0.16 -3.37
CA VAL A 97 -16.34 0.57 -4.49
C VAL A 97 -17.62 1.22 -3.94
N PRO A 98 -17.76 2.56 -3.99
CA PRO A 98 -19.01 3.19 -3.58
C PRO A 98 -20.15 2.63 -4.43
N THR A 99 -21.13 2.01 -3.76
CA THR A 99 -22.38 1.59 -4.37
C THR A 99 -23.26 2.82 -4.45
N PHE A 100 -23.54 3.27 -5.67
CA PHE A 100 -24.49 4.35 -5.96
C PHE A 100 -25.88 3.76 -6.24
#